data_AF-A0A098M6H7-F1
#
_entry.id   AF-A0A098M6H7-F1
#
_cell.length_a   1.000
_cell.length_b   1.000
_cell.length_c   1.000
_cell.angle_alpha   90.00
_cell.angle_beta   90.00
_cell.angle_gamma   90.00
#
_symmetry.space_group_name_H-M   'P 1'
#
loop_
_entity.id
_entity.type
_entity.pdbx_description
1 polymer ?
#
loop_
_entity_poly.entity_id
_entity_poly.type
_entity_poly.pdbx_seq_one_letter_code
_entity_poly.pdbx_strand_id
1 'polypeptide(L)'
;MWICSGLILASALLFYAIVYLYDRPGGFLDQRMSHAMGQEDTIHIPLGKTAEEAIQLFRRSPTLNVIHREPVEGGVLLFMNRIKQEVSNLQLEYVRKTWLGWKWGWGGEFSIGSSLQSKSALNYMSIPAIKGISTPFPLVYGDVLNASIKSVTVDIKGTDKYNAKLTKVTSEQTIWFVLLPSTASTPFNIEGYNEQGDLIAVKTISDSRDSGWIDLRD
;
A
#
# COMPACT_ATOMS: atom_id res chain seq x y z
N MET A 1 -44.87 20.12 14.28
CA MET A 1 -44.47 19.41 13.05
C MET A 1 -43.46 20.20 12.22
N TRP A 2 -43.73 21.47 11.86
CA TRP A 2 -42.81 22.33 11.08
C TRP A 2 -41.43 22.57 11.71
N ILE A 3 -41.37 22.77 13.04
CA ILE A 3 -40.10 22.98 13.75
C ILE A 3 -39.19 21.75 13.66
N CYS A 4 -39.76 20.54 13.75
CA CYS A 4 -39.00 19.29 13.63
C CYS A 4 -38.46 19.09 12.21
N SER A 5 -39.25 19.42 11.19
CA SER A 5 -38.80 19.34 9.78
C SER A 5 -37.68 20.33 9.48
N GLY A 6 -37.75 21.55 10.02
CA GLY A 6 -36.70 22.56 9.88
C GLY A 6 -35.37 22.14 10.55
N LEU A 7 -35.45 21.57 11.75
CA LEU A 7 -34.28 21.03 12.48
C LEU A 7 -33.59 19.88 11.73
N ILE A 8 -34.37 18.96 11.16
CA ILE A 8 -33.84 17.84 10.37
C ILE A 8 -33.11 18.36 9.13
N LEU A 9 -33.73 19.28 8.39
CA LEU A 9 -33.11 19.85 7.19
C LEU A 9 -31.81 20.60 7.50
N ALA A 10 -31.82 21.44 8.53
CA ALA A 10 -30.62 22.17 8.97
C ALA A 10 -29.49 21.23 9.38
N SER A 11 -29.82 20.15 10.10
CA SER A 11 -28.85 19.14 10.52
C SER A 11 -28.24 18.39 9.32
N ALA A 12 -29.06 18.04 8.33
CA ALA A 12 -28.61 17.40 7.11
C ALA A 12 -27.67 18.30 6.28
N LEU A 13 -28.01 19.59 6.17
CA LEU A 13 -27.18 20.58 5.49
C LEU A 13 -25.83 20.78 6.20
N LEU A 14 -25.84 20.88 7.53
CA LEU A 14 -24.63 21.00 8.33
C LEU A 14 -23.74 19.75 8.18
N PHE A 15 -24.34 18.57 8.25
CA PHE A 15 -23.62 17.30 8.04
C PHE A 15 -22.98 17.25 6.66
N TYR A 16 -23.71 17.61 5.60
CA TYR A 16 -23.18 17.67 4.24
C TYR A 16 -22.04 18.68 4.12
N ALA A 17 -22.17 19.87 4.72
CA ALA A 17 -21.12 20.88 4.72
C ALA A 17 -19.84 20.37 5.40
N ILE A 18 -19.97 19.66 6.53
CA ILE A 18 -18.83 19.05 7.23
C ILE A 18 -18.15 18.01 6.33
N VAL A 19 -18.92 17.11 5.73
CA VAL A 19 -18.40 16.09 4.79
C VAL A 19 -17.65 16.77 3.63
N TYR A 20 -18.24 17.81 3.05
CA TYR A 20 -17.62 18.55 1.96
C TYR A 20 -16.30 19.23 2.36
N LEU A 21 -16.24 19.89 3.51
CA LEU A 21 -15.02 20.51 4.03
C LEU A 21 -13.93 19.48 4.35
N TYR A 22 -14.32 18.27 4.74
CA TYR A 22 -13.41 17.19 5.07
C TYR A 22 -12.78 16.56 3.81
N ASP A 23 -13.60 16.27 2.79
CA ASP A 23 -13.20 15.47 1.63
C ASP A 23 -12.72 16.29 0.42
N ARG A 24 -13.12 17.56 0.29
CA ARG A 24 -12.72 18.40 -0.86
C ARG A 24 -11.19 18.48 -1.02
N PRO A 25 -10.68 18.73 -2.24
CA PRO A 25 -9.27 19.04 -2.42
C PRO A 25 -8.83 20.21 -1.52
N GLY A 26 -7.75 20.01 -0.76
CA GLY A 26 -7.26 20.94 0.25
C GLY A 26 -8.09 20.99 1.54
N GLY A 27 -9.04 20.06 1.71
CA GLY A 27 -9.84 19.91 2.92
C GLY A 27 -9.06 19.34 4.10
N PHE A 28 -9.76 19.09 5.20
CA PHE A 28 -9.13 18.66 6.46
C PHE A 28 -8.31 17.37 6.33
N LEU A 29 -8.74 16.43 5.49
CA LEU A 29 -7.96 15.21 5.22
C LEU A 29 -6.59 15.51 4.59
N ASP A 30 -6.56 16.43 3.65
CA ASP A 30 -5.34 16.77 2.92
C ASP A 30 -4.40 17.60 3.79
N GLN A 31 -4.94 18.48 4.65
CA GLN A 31 -4.16 19.22 5.65
C GLN A 31 -3.49 18.26 6.63
N ARG A 32 -4.25 17.31 7.18
CA ARG A 32 -3.73 16.29 8.09
C ARG A 32 -2.64 15.45 7.43
N MET A 33 -2.84 15.09 6.17
CA MET A 33 -1.84 14.39 5.36
C MET A 33 -0.56 15.22 5.21
N SER A 34 -0.68 16.48 4.80
CA SER A 34 0.44 17.41 4.59
C SER A 34 1.27 17.58 5.86
N HIS A 35 0.62 17.81 7.00
CA HIS A 35 1.30 17.92 8.28
C HIS A 35 2.04 16.66 8.69
N ALA A 36 1.43 15.49 8.48
CA ALA A 36 2.06 14.22 8.80
C ALA A 36 3.22 13.87 7.85
N MET A 37 3.23 14.44 6.64
CA MET A 37 4.37 14.40 5.71
C MET A 37 5.44 15.46 6.00
N GLY A 38 5.22 16.36 6.97
CA GLY A 38 6.11 17.48 7.27
C GLY A 38 6.12 18.58 6.20
N GLN A 39 5.05 18.71 5.42
CA GLN A 39 4.91 19.77 4.41
C GLN A 39 4.34 21.04 5.04
N GLU A 40 4.86 22.20 4.61
CA GLU A 40 4.35 23.52 5.02
C GLU A 40 3.04 23.86 4.30
N ASP A 41 2.97 23.55 3.01
CA ASP A 41 1.79 23.78 2.19
C ASP A 41 0.81 22.60 2.24
N THR A 42 -0.48 22.92 2.09
CA THR A 42 -1.52 21.91 1.98
C THR A 42 -1.54 21.30 0.58
N ILE A 43 -1.32 19.99 0.49
CA ILE A 43 -1.56 19.23 -0.73
C ILE A 43 -3.04 19.32 -1.12
N HIS A 44 -3.33 19.34 -2.42
CA HIS A 44 -4.70 19.36 -2.91
C HIS A 44 -4.97 18.04 -3.64
N ILE A 45 -5.35 17.01 -2.89
CA ILE A 45 -5.59 15.69 -3.46
C ILE A 45 -6.94 15.70 -4.17
N PRO A 46 -6.98 15.43 -5.49
CA PRO A 46 -8.21 15.40 -6.26
C PRO A 46 -9.11 14.21 -5.84
N LEU A 47 -10.41 14.37 -6.05
CA LEU A 47 -11.41 13.33 -5.84
C LEU A 47 -11.64 12.56 -7.15
N GLY A 48 -11.38 11.25 -7.12
CA GLY A 48 -11.75 10.33 -8.20
C GLY A 48 -13.09 9.65 -7.92
N LYS A 49 -13.80 9.23 -8.98
CA LYS A 49 -15.02 8.40 -8.87
C LYS A 49 -14.66 6.93 -8.63
N THR A 50 -13.50 6.49 -9.09
CA THR A 50 -12.90 5.18 -8.78
C THR A 50 -11.54 5.34 -8.10
N ALA A 51 -11.03 4.24 -7.54
CA ALA A 51 -9.72 4.25 -6.90
C ALA A 51 -8.58 4.54 -7.91
N GLU A 52 -8.67 3.96 -9.11
CA GLU A 52 -7.73 4.16 -10.21
C GLU A 52 -7.77 5.59 -10.72
N GLU A 53 -8.97 6.16 -10.89
CA GLU A 53 -9.13 7.56 -11.30
C GLU A 53 -8.49 8.50 -10.27
N ALA A 54 -8.64 8.22 -8.97
CA ALA A 54 -7.99 9.01 -7.93
C ALA A 54 -6.45 9.00 -8.05
N ILE A 55 -5.85 7.85 -8.35
CA ILE A 55 -4.41 7.75 -8.63
C ILE A 55 -4.05 8.52 -9.90
N GLN A 56 -4.80 8.34 -10.98
CA GLN A 56 -4.52 9.02 -12.26
C GLN A 56 -4.56 10.54 -12.12
N LEU A 57 -5.57 11.06 -11.41
CA LEU A 57 -5.70 12.49 -11.14
C LEU A 57 -4.55 13.01 -10.25
N PHE A 58 -4.16 12.26 -9.22
CA PHE A 58 -3.07 12.66 -8.33
C PHE A 58 -1.69 12.59 -8.99
N ARG A 59 -1.35 11.47 -9.64
CA ARG A 59 -0.05 11.23 -10.28
C ARG A 59 0.10 11.94 -11.62
N ARG A 60 -1.00 12.38 -12.25
CA ARG A 60 -1.03 12.94 -13.61
C ARG A 60 -0.38 12.03 -14.65
N SER A 61 -0.42 10.71 -14.43
CA SER A 61 0.22 9.70 -15.28
C SER A 61 -0.83 8.70 -15.78
N PRO A 62 -1.05 8.60 -17.10
CA PRO A 62 -2.01 7.65 -17.67
C PRO A 62 -1.46 6.23 -17.86
N THR A 63 -0.24 5.93 -17.39
CA THR A 63 0.53 4.73 -17.82
C THR A 63 0.63 3.60 -16.81
N LEU A 64 -0.27 3.55 -15.83
CA LEU A 64 -0.29 2.51 -14.80
C LEU A 64 -1.31 1.42 -15.16
N ASN A 65 -0.86 0.17 -15.18
CA ASN A 65 -1.73 -1.00 -15.34
C ASN A 65 -1.94 -1.66 -13.98
N VAL A 66 -3.19 -1.73 -13.52
CA VAL A 66 -3.54 -2.41 -12.26
C VAL A 66 -3.51 -3.92 -12.48
N ILE A 67 -2.67 -4.61 -11.73
CA ILE A 67 -2.50 -6.08 -11.82
C ILE A 67 -3.19 -6.81 -10.66
N HIS A 68 -3.39 -6.15 -9.51
CA HIS A 68 -4.14 -6.70 -8.38
C HIS A 68 -4.81 -5.60 -7.56
N ARG A 69 -5.96 -5.94 -6.96
CA ARG A 69 -6.71 -5.07 -6.04
C ARG A 69 -6.93 -5.83 -4.74
N GLU A 70 -6.47 -5.26 -3.63
CA GLU A 70 -6.72 -5.81 -2.30
C GLU A 70 -7.59 -4.84 -1.49
N PRO A 71 -8.87 -5.17 -1.24
CA PRO A 71 -9.69 -4.40 -0.31
C PRO A 71 -9.08 -4.39 1.09
N VAL A 72 -9.01 -3.22 1.71
CA VAL A 72 -8.50 -3.03 3.07
C VAL A 72 -9.41 -2.09 3.84
N GLU A 73 -9.22 -2.00 5.16
CA GLU A 73 -10.00 -1.05 5.95
C GLU A 73 -9.83 0.38 5.44
N GLY A 74 -10.95 1.05 5.21
CA GLY A 74 -11.00 2.43 4.73
C GLY A 74 -10.60 2.63 3.26
N GLY A 75 -10.33 1.58 2.47
CA GLY A 75 -9.95 1.76 1.07
C GLY A 75 -9.54 0.50 0.31
N VAL A 76 -8.61 0.67 -0.63
CA VAL A 76 -8.09 -0.41 -1.46
C VAL A 76 -6.60 -0.20 -1.68
N LEU A 77 -5.84 -1.28 -1.68
CA LEU A 77 -4.47 -1.33 -2.17
C LEU A 77 -4.49 -1.75 -3.64
N LEU A 78 -3.83 -0.96 -4.48
CA LEU A 78 -3.68 -1.21 -5.90
C LEU A 78 -2.23 -1.55 -6.19
N PHE A 79 -2.01 -2.80 -6.62
CA PHE A 79 -0.73 -3.24 -7.15
C PHE A 79 -0.73 -2.99 -8.66
N MET A 80 0.34 -2.38 -9.15
CA MET A 80 0.42 -1.90 -10.53
C MET A 80 1.80 -2.12 -11.13
N ASN A 81 1.84 -2.27 -12.45
CA ASN A 81 3.05 -2.23 -13.25
C ASN A 81 3.00 -1.05 -14.21
N ARG A 82 4.17 -0.49 -14.56
CA ARG A 82 4.29 0.50 -15.65
C ARG A 82 4.24 -0.20 -17.01
N ILE A 83 3.39 0.29 -17.92
CA ILE A 83 3.09 -0.34 -19.22
C ILE A 83 4.32 -0.43 -20.18
N LYS A 84 5.38 0.36 -19.97
CA LYS A 84 6.46 0.58 -20.97
C LYS A 84 7.88 0.18 -20.52
N GLN A 85 8.05 -0.60 -19.46
CA GLN A 85 9.38 -0.98 -18.99
C GLN A 85 9.53 -2.50 -18.91
N GLU A 86 10.61 -3.02 -19.50
CA GLU A 86 11.02 -4.45 -19.47
C GLU A 86 11.49 -4.90 -18.06
N VAL A 87 11.25 -4.08 -17.05
CA VAL A 87 11.79 -4.20 -15.69
C VAL A 87 10.61 -4.42 -14.74
N SER A 88 10.73 -5.35 -13.77
CA SER A 88 9.71 -5.48 -12.71
C SER A 88 9.65 -4.17 -11.92
N ASN A 89 8.53 -3.46 -12.05
CA ASN A 89 8.27 -2.19 -11.38
C ASN A 89 6.96 -2.32 -10.59
N LEU A 90 6.97 -3.23 -9.62
CA LEU A 90 5.82 -3.43 -8.76
C LEU A 90 5.60 -2.18 -7.89
N GLN A 91 4.56 -1.43 -8.24
CA GLN A 91 4.12 -0.26 -7.50
C GLN A 91 2.92 -0.61 -6.63
N LEU A 92 2.89 -0.04 -5.43
CA LEU A 92 1.78 -0.18 -4.51
C LEU A 92 1.24 1.20 -4.14
N GLU A 93 -0.05 1.41 -4.37
CA GLU A 93 -0.76 2.62 -3.94
C GLU A 93 -1.95 2.24 -3.06
N TYR A 94 -2.09 2.92 -1.92
CA TYR A 94 -3.28 2.93 -1.10
C TYR A 94 -4.18 4.09 -1.51
N VAL A 95 -5.43 3.75 -1.83
CA VAL A 95 -6.48 4.73 -2.14
C VAL A 95 -7.57 4.63 -1.09
N ARG A 96 -7.85 5.76 -0.44
CA ARG A 96 -8.86 5.85 0.61
C ARG A 96 -10.24 6.06 -0.01
N LYS A 97 -11.23 5.33 0.51
CA LYS A 97 -12.64 5.62 0.27
C LYS A 97 -13.09 6.75 1.19
N THR A 98 -13.70 7.77 0.61
CA THR A 98 -14.29 8.91 1.32
C THR A 98 -15.80 8.96 1.06
N TRP A 99 -16.52 9.91 1.68
CA TRP A 99 -17.95 10.08 1.44
C TRP A 99 -18.23 10.68 0.06
N LEU A 100 -17.35 11.58 -0.41
CA LEU A 100 -17.51 12.23 -1.71
C LEU A 100 -16.86 11.50 -2.89
N GLY A 101 -16.04 10.48 -2.64
CA GLY A 101 -15.34 9.75 -3.71
C GLY A 101 -14.16 8.94 -3.22
N TRP A 102 -13.11 8.89 -4.02
CA TRP A 102 -11.84 8.24 -3.69
C TRP A 102 -10.71 9.27 -3.72
N LYS A 103 -9.77 9.14 -2.79
CA LYS A 103 -8.59 10.00 -2.70
C LYS A 103 -7.34 9.15 -2.59
N TRP A 104 -6.28 9.57 -3.28
CA TRP A 104 -4.96 9.01 -3.04
C TRP A 104 -4.59 9.16 -1.56
N GLY A 105 -4.18 8.08 -0.92
CA GLY A 105 -3.86 8.06 0.50
C GLY A 105 -2.36 8.05 0.74
N TRP A 106 -1.68 7.07 0.17
CA TRP A 106 -0.22 6.92 0.25
C TRP A 106 0.24 5.86 -0.75
N GLY A 107 1.53 5.74 -0.97
CA GLY A 107 2.08 4.60 -1.68
C GLY A 107 3.58 4.63 -1.79
N GLY A 108 4.11 3.53 -2.29
CA GLY A 108 5.51 3.33 -2.59
C GLY A 108 5.65 2.87 -4.03
N GLU A 109 6.61 3.46 -4.73
CA GLU A 109 7.10 2.88 -5.96
C GLU A 109 8.45 2.25 -5.67
N PHE A 110 8.63 1.03 -6.18
CA PHE A 110 9.91 0.37 -6.21
C PHE A 110 10.23 0.03 -7.66
N SER A 111 11.28 0.64 -8.20
CA SER A 111 11.85 0.29 -9.50
C SER A 111 13.16 -0.44 -9.24
N ILE A 112 13.24 -1.70 -9.65
CA ILE A 112 14.44 -2.50 -9.44
C ILE A 112 15.03 -2.87 -10.77
N GLY A 113 16.20 -2.33 -11.09
CA GLY A 113 16.89 -2.55 -12.37
C GLY A 113 17.01 -4.04 -12.73
N SER A 114 16.96 -4.32 -14.03
CA SER A 114 16.89 -5.66 -14.65
C SER A 114 18.10 -6.57 -14.46
N SER A 115 19.00 -6.31 -13.51
CA SER A 115 19.96 -7.33 -13.10
C SER A 115 19.25 -8.34 -12.20
N LEU A 116 18.39 -9.16 -12.79
CA LEU A 116 17.96 -10.44 -12.20
C LEU A 116 19.26 -11.21 -11.91
N GLN A 117 19.76 -11.08 -10.69
CA GLN A 117 20.79 -11.99 -10.22
C GLN A 117 20.13 -13.37 -10.24
N SER A 118 20.72 -14.34 -10.94
CA SER A 118 20.12 -15.65 -11.19
C SER A 118 19.78 -16.44 -9.91
N LYS A 119 20.17 -15.93 -8.73
CA LYS A 119 19.92 -16.49 -7.41
C LYS A 119 18.79 -15.78 -6.62
N SER A 120 18.20 -14.69 -7.11
CA SER A 120 17.20 -13.95 -6.32
C SER A 120 15.88 -14.74 -6.19
N ALA A 121 15.44 -14.94 -4.96
CA ALA A 121 14.24 -15.67 -4.61
C ALA A 121 13.01 -14.76 -4.49
N LEU A 122 13.18 -13.60 -3.87
CA LEU A 122 12.15 -12.59 -3.63
C LEU A 122 12.72 -11.20 -3.89
N ASN A 123 11.86 -10.25 -4.25
CA ASN A 123 12.12 -8.84 -3.96
C ASN A 123 11.22 -8.38 -2.82
N TYR A 124 11.54 -7.23 -2.23
CA TYR A 124 10.73 -6.63 -1.19
C TYR A 124 10.83 -5.11 -1.15
N MET A 125 9.78 -4.48 -0.63
CA MET A 125 9.76 -3.11 -0.14
C MET A 125 8.96 -3.06 1.16
N SER A 126 9.51 -2.37 2.16
CA SER A 126 8.81 -2.06 3.41
C SER A 126 8.25 -0.64 3.38
N ILE A 127 6.96 -0.51 3.69
CA ILE A 127 6.29 0.78 3.87
C ILE A 127 5.89 0.91 5.34
N PRO A 128 6.44 1.89 6.08
CA PRO A 128 6.13 2.08 7.49
C PRO A 128 4.76 2.72 7.68
N ALA A 129 4.22 2.60 8.90
CA ALA A 129 3.10 3.43 9.33
C ALA A 129 3.49 4.91 9.33
N ILE A 130 2.51 5.77 9.07
CA ILE A 130 2.68 7.22 9.15
C ILE A 130 1.94 7.72 10.38
N LYS A 131 2.68 8.31 11.32
CA LYS A 131 2.10 8.83 12.55
C LYS A 131 1.03 9.87 12.22
N GLY A 132 -0.13 9.73 12.84
CA GLY A 132 -1.22 10.67 12.69
C GLY A 132 -2.04 10.47 11.42
N ILE A 133 -1.83 9.43 10.61
CA ILE A 133 -2.66 9.11 9.43
C ILE A 133 -3.22 7.70 9.56
N SER A 134 -4.52 7.55 9.31
CA SER A 134 -5.15 6.23 9.26
C SER A 134 -4.89 5.58 7.91
N THR A 135 -4.02 4.58 7.87
CA THR A 135 -3.64 3.83 6.66
C THR A 135 -3.50 2.36 6.97
N PRO A 136 -3.56 1.46 5.98
CA PRO A 136 -3.30 0.03 6.18
C PRO A 136 -1.82 -0.30 6.46
N PHE A 137 -0.92 0.68 6.47
CA PHE A 137 0.50 0.49 6.78
C PHE A 137 0.73 0.34 8.29
N PRO A 138 1.72 -0.45 8.75
CA PRO A 138 2.88 -0.94 8.00
C PRO A 138 2.57 -2.13 7.07
N LEU A 139 3.25 -2.18 5.93
CA LEU A 139 3.09 -3.23 4.92
C LEU A 139 4.43 -3.60 4.31
N VAL A 140 4.64 -4.89 4.08
CA VAL A 140 5.80 -5.40 3.32
C VAL A 140 5.27 -6.15 2.11
N TYR A 141 5.84 -5.90 0.92
CA TYR A 141 5.39 -6.54 -0.32
C TYR A 141 6.51 -6.72 -1.32
N GLY A 142 6.29 -7.59 -2.30
CA GLY A 142 7.19 -7.79 -3.43
C GLY A 142 6.69 -8.84 -4.42
N ASP A 143 7.55 -9.22 -5.36
CA ASP A 143 7.39 -10.33 -6.28
C ASP A 143 8.08 -11.59 -5.72
N VAL A 144 7.50 -12.74 -6.05
CA VAL A 144 8.15 -14.04 -5.97
C VAL A 144 8.89 -14.29 -7.27
N LEU A 145 10.21 -14.42 -7.20
CA LEU A 145 11.10 -14.52 -8.37
C LEU A 145 11.56 -15.94 -8.63
N ASN A 146 11.62 -16.76 -7.57
CA ASN A 146 11.92 -18.18 -7.69
C ASN A 146 10.70 -19.04 -7.37
N ALA A 147 10.33 -19.91 -8.31
CA ALA A 147 9.16 -20.79 -8.20
C ALA A 147 9.27 -21.84 -7.07
N SER A 148 10.46 -22.05 -6.50
CA SER A 148 10.64 -22.90 -5.32
C SER A 148 10.00 -22.31 -4.06
N ILE A 149 9.82 -20.99 -3.98
CA ILE A 149 9.14 -20.34 -2.86
C ILE A 149 7.64 -20.64 -2.90
N LYS A 150 7.12 -21.28 -1.85
CA LYS A 150 5.70 -21.63 -1.66
C LYS A 150 5.02 -20.83 -0.57
N SER A 151 5.76 -20.31 0.39
CA SER A 151 5.24 -19.37 1.38
C SER A 151 6.29 -18.33 1.75
N VAL A 152 5.80 -17.17 2.18
CA VAL A 152 6.62 -16.09 2.72
C VAL A 152 6.03 -15.70 4.07
N THR A 153 6.89 -15.44 5.04
CA THR A 153 6.52 -15.04 6.40
C THR A 153 7.34 -13.83 6.81
N VAL A 154 6.73 -12.92 7.56
CA VAL A 154 7.42 -11.84 8.25
C VAL A 154 7.44 -12.15 9.74
N ASP A 155 8.64 -12.33 10.30
CA ASP A 155 8.87 -12.64 11.71
C ASP A 155 9.37 -11.39 12.45
N ILE A 156 8.50 -10.82 13.28
CA ILE A 156 8.86 -9.72 14.17
C ILE A 156 9.42 -10.35 15.46
N LYS A 157 10.75 -10.32 15.61
CA LYS A 157 11.45 -10.97 16.72
C LYS A 157 10.81 -10.62 18.07
N GLY A 158 10.40 -11.66 18.81
CA GLY A 158 9.82 -11.53 20.14
C GLY A 158 8.35 -11.13 20.19
N THR A 159 7.68 -11.04 19.03
CA THR A 159 6.23 -10.87 18.93
C THR A 159 5.62 -12.07 18.19
N ASP A 160 5.28 -11.90 16.91
CA ASP A 160 4.49 -12.85 16.14
C ASP A 160 5.11 -13.05 14.74
N LYS A 161 4.71 -14.17 14.11
CA LYS A 161 4.96 -14.45 12.70
C LYS A 161 3.70 -14.20 11.88
N TYR A 162 3.84 -13.46 10.78
CA TYR A 162 2.74 -13.11 9.88
C TYR A 162 2.96 -13.74 8.52
N ASN A 163 2.03 -14.61 8.10
CA ASN A 163 2.09 -15.24 6.80
C ASN A 163 1.67 -14.25 5.71
N ALA A 164 2.44 -14.20 4.63
CA ALA A 164 2.12 -13.41 3.46
C ALA A 164 1.02 -14.02 2.64
N LYS A 165 0.21 -13.15 2.05
CA LYS A 165 -0.72 -13.52 0.99
C LYS A 165 0.04 -13.55 -0.32
N LEU A 166 0.16 -14.74 -0.92
CA LEU A 166 0.69 -14.91 -2.27
C LEU A 166 -0.47 -14.83 -3.26
N THR A 167 -0.34 -13.98 -4.27
CA THR A 167 -1.37 -13.76 -5.29
C THR A 167 -0.74 -13.89 -6.67
N LYS A 168 -1.21 -14.87 -7.45
CA LYS A 168 -0.83 -15.02 -8.85
C LYS A 168 -1.56 -13.97 -9.69
N VAL A 169 -0.81 -13.05 -10.29
CA VAL A 169 -1.36 -11.91 -11.05
C VAL A 169 -1.28 -12.12 -12.57
N THR A 170 -0.31 -12.90 -13.04
CA THR A 170 -0.23 -13.40 -14.42
C THR A 170 0.20 -14.86 -14.43
N SER A 171 0.39 -15.49 -15.61
CA SER A 171 0.95 -16.84 -15.71
C SER A 171 2.34 -16.95 -15.09
N GLU A 172 3.12 -15.86 -15.12
CA GLU A 172 4.55 -15.80 -14.79
C GLU A 172 4.85 -14.93 -13.56
N GLN A 173 3.91 -14.09 -13.12
CA GLN A 173 4.11 -13.19 -11.99
C GLN A 173 3.23 -13.59 -10.80
N THR A 174 3.87 -13.74 -9.65
CA THR A 174 3.23 -13.89 -8.35
C THR A 174 3.73 -12.79 -7.43
N ILE A 175 2.81 -12.02 -6.86
CA ILE A 175 3.13 -11.02 -5.84
C ILE A 175 2.90 -11.62 -4.45
N TRP A 176 3.60 -11.10 -3.46
CA TRP A 176 3.39 -11.42 -2.05
C TRP A 176 3.30 -10.13 -1.24
N PHE A 177 2.49 -10.15 -0.17
CA PHE A 177 2.42 -9.03 0.76
C PHE A 177 1.93 -9.43 2.14
N VAL A 178 2.28 -8.63 3.15
CA VAL A 178 1.88 -8.77 4.54
C VAL A 178 1.46 -7.40 5.08
N LEU A 179 0.24 -7.32 5.60
CA LEU A 179 -0.18 -6.22 6.47
C LEU A 179 0.30 -6.52 7.89
N LEU A 180 1.12 -5.64 8.45
CA LEU A 180 1.64 -5.79 9.81
C LEU A 180 0.79 -4.96 10.79
N PRO A 181 0.76 -5.31 12.08
CA PRO A 181 0.10 -4.47 13.08
C PRO A 181 0.74 -3.07 13.12
N SER A 182 -0.03 -2.07 13.50
CA SER A 182 0.46 -0.67 13.61
C SER A 182 1.60 -0.48 14.62
N THR A 183 1.76 -1.43 15.55
CA THR A 183 2.84 -1.49 16.53
C THR A 183 4.10 -2.20 16.02
N ALA A 184 4.06 -2.79 14.82
CA ALA A 184 5.22 -3.43 14.21
C ALA A 184 6.35 -2.42 14.02
N SER A 185 7.56 -2.82 14.41
CA SER A 185 8.77 -2.02 14.25
C SER A 185 9.92 -2.92 13.80
N THR A 186 10.94 -2.31 13.20
CA THR A 186 12.18 -3.01 12.92
C THR A 186 12.99 -3.24 14.20
N PRO A 187 13.79 -4.33 14.28
CA PRO A 187 14.06 -5.27 13.20
C PRO A 187 13.05 -6.42 13.08
N PHE A 188 12.83 -6.90 11.86
CA PHE A 188 12.07 -8.12 11.56
C PHE A 188 12.75 -8.92 10.45
N ASN A 189 12.41 -10.20 10.30
CA ASN A 189 12.90 -11.03 9.21
C ASN A 189 11.82 -11.25 8.16
N ILE A 190 12.20 -11.21 6.89
CA ILE A 190 11.43 -11.78 5.79
C ILE A 190 12.01 -13.17 5.53
N GLU A 191 11.16 -14.19 5.55
CA GLU A 191 11.51 -15.60 5.44
C GLU A 191 10.73 -16.23 4.28
N GLY A 192 11.42 -16.91 3.37
CA GLY A 192 10.81 -17.62 2.25
C GLY A 192 11.05 -19.13 2.35
N TYR A 193 9.98 -19.91 2.18
CA TYR A 193 9.99 -21.35 2.40
C TYR A 193 9.62 -22.14 1.14
N ASN A 194 10.16 -23.34 1.00
CA ASN A 194 9.81 -24.27 -0.08
C ASN A 194 8.55 -25.10 0.25
N GLU A 195 8.19 -26.06 -0.61
CA GLU A 195 7.04 -26.94 -0.42
C GLU A 195 7.17 -27.88 0.78
N GLN A 196 8.40 -28.26 1.14
CA GLN A 196 8.71 -29.10 2.29
C GLN A 196 8.70 -28.32 3.62
N GLY A 197 8.59 -26.99 3.55
CA GLY A 197 8.68 -26.10 4.71
C GLY A 197 10.10 -25.71 5.10
N ASP A 198 11.10 -25.97 4.26
CA ASP A 198 12.48 -25.56 4.50
C ASP A 198 12.67 -24.07 4.20
N LEU A 199 13.39 -23.38 5.08
CA LEU A 199 13.72 -21.96 4.94
C LEU A 199 14.83 -21.76 3.90
N ILE A 200 14.46 -21.37 2.69
CA ILE A 200 15.35 -21.24 1.54
C ILE A 200 15.67 -19.79 1.16
N ALA A 201 15.09 -18.78 1.82
CA ALA A 201 15.42 -17.37 1.63
C ALA A 201 15.22 -16.62 2.95
N VAL A 202 16.14 -15.72 3.32
CA VAL A 202 15.97 -14.90 4.53
C VAL A 202 16.62 -13.53 4.39
N LYS A 203 15.97 -12.50 4.92
CA LYS A 203 16.54 -11.15 5.04
C LYS A 203 16.09 -10.51 6.34
N THR A 204 17.04 -9.99 7.12
CA THR A 204 16.73 -9.13 8.26
C THR A 204 16.59 -7.68 7.80
N ILE A 205 15.45 -7.09 8.10
CA ILE A 205 15.12 -5.68 7.84
C ILE A 205 15.41 -4.89 9.10
N SER A 206 16.32 -3.91 8.98
CA SER A 206 16.67 -3.02 10.09
C SER A 206 16.12 -1.60 9.89
N ASP A 207 15.90 -1.18 8.64
CA ASP A 207 15.23 0.08 8.30
C ASP A 207 13.79 -0.19 7.85
N SER A 208 12.84 0.51 8.46
CA SER A 208 11.41 0.43 8.15
C SER A 208 11.02 0.87 6.72
N ARG A 209 11.96 1.48 5.98
CA ARG A 209 11.81 1.87 4.57
C ARG A 209 12.72 1.09 3.62
N ASP A 210 13.31 -0.01 4.10
CA ASP A 210 14.23 -0.82 3.31
C ASP A 210 13.53 -1.48 2.11
N SER A 211 14.30 -1.70 1.04
CA SER A 211 13.86 -2.39 -0.17
C SER A 211 15.04 -3.07 -0.84
N GLY A 212 14.79 -4.18 -1.53
CA GLY A 212 15.86 -4.93 -2.17
C GLY A 212 15.47 -6.32 -2.63
N TRP A 213 16.50 -7.17 -2.78
CA TRP A 213 16.39 -8.57 -3.17
C TRP A 213 16.74 -9.47 -1.99
N ILE A 214 16.18 -10.68 -2.01
CA ILE A 214 16.53 -11.77 -1.11
C ILE A 214 16.93 -12.95 -1.97
N ASP A 215 18.19 -13.35 -1.87
CA ASP A 215 18.70 -14.51 -2.59
C ASP A 215 18.33 -15.83 -1.92
N LEU A 216 18.36 -16.91 -2.69
CA LEU A 216 18.31 -18.25 -2.15
C LEU A 216 19.48 -18.46 -1.18
N ARG A 217 19.20 -19.14 -0.08
CA ARG A 217 20.23 -19.69 0.80
C ARG A 217 20.91 -20.83 0.05
N ASP A 218 22.24 -20.80 0.05
CA ASP A 218 23.07 -21.91 -0.42
C ASP A 218 22.94 -23.12 0.53
#